data_AF-A0A2G9XCC8-F1
#
_entry.id   AF-A0A2G9XCC8-F1
#
_cell.length_a   1.000
_cell.length_b   1.000
_cell.length_c   1.000
_cell.angle_alpha   90.00
_cell.angle_beta   90.00
_cell.angle_gamma   90.00
#
_symmetry.space_group_name_H-M   'P 1'
#
loop_
_entity.id
_entity.type
_entity.pdbx_description
1 polymer ?
#
loop_
_entity_poly.entity_id
_entity_poly.type
_entity_poly.pdbx_seq_one_letter_code
_entity_poly.pdbx_strand_id
1 'polypeptide(L)'
;LITLEKFHFYVKLMIDAMTSAPFSGASLPPPSKEEYTNNKDKVIDASRRKYGTNYLEVEAKIKAWIERPFDLGMAIAEEHREKKAMETQQPAEEGEIRLNPKRLDTRV
;
A
#
# COMPACT_ATOMS: atom_id res chain seq x y z
N LEU A 1 -18.64 30.99 32.85
CA LEU A 1 -19.01 30.79 31.43
C LEU A 1 -18.08 31.69 30.62
N ILE A 2 -17.21 31.14 29.77
CA ILE A 2 -16.35 31.96 28.90
C ILE A 2 -17.14 32.23 27.62
N THR A 3 -17.25 33.49 27.21
CA THR A 3 -17.88 33.86 25.93
C THR A 3 -16.82 33.77 24.84
N LEU A 4 -16.87 32.70 24.03
CA LEU A 4 -16.00 32.54 22.87
C LEU A 4 -16.65 33.19 21.64
N GLU A 5 -15.93 34.13 21.01
CA GLU A 5 -16.38 34.82 19.82
C GLU A 5 -16.40 33.89 18.59
N LYS A 6 -17.17 34.25 17.54
CA LYS A 6 -17.28 33.43 16.32
C LYS A 6 -15.91 33.31 15.63
N PHE A 7 -15.59 32.10 15.18
CA PHE A 7 -14.31 31.75 14.54
C PHE A 7 -13.09 31.78 15.46
N HIS A 8 -13.26 31.92 16.78
CA HIS A 8 -12.17 31.72 17.74
C HIS A 8 -12.17 30.29 18.26
N PHE A 9 -10.98 29.75 18.50
CA PHE A 9 -10.80 28.42 19.10
C PHE A 9 -9.72 28.46 20.18
N TYR A 10 -9.81 27.53 21.12
CA TYR A 10 -8.80 27.30 22.16
C TYR A 10 -8.34 25.86 22.06
N VAL A 11 -7.03 25.65 21.97
CA VAL A 11 -6.44 24.31 21.90
C VAL A 11 -5.31 24.20 22.91
N LYS A 12 -5.20 23.02 23.50
CA LYS A 12 -4.09 22.59 24.33
C LYS A 12 -3.50 21.35 23.69
N LEU A 13 -2.24 21.43 23.28
CA LEU A 13 -1.57 20.34 22.57
C LEU A 13 -0.85 19.45 23.58
N MET A 14 -0.77 18.16 23.27
CA MET A 14 0.10 17.23 23.97
C MET A 14 1.40 17.15 23.17
N ILE A 15 2.51 17.56 23.77
CA ILE A 15 3.84 17.51 23.15
C ILE A 15 4.72 16.65 24.06
N ASP A 16 5.27 15.56 23.53
CA ASP A 16 6.14 14.63 24.27
C ASP A 16 5.55 14.17 25.61
N ALA A 17 4.29 13.73 25.60
CA ALA A 17 3.49 13.31 26.77
C ALA A 17 3.30 14.40 27.86
N MET A 18 3.78 15.62 27.65
CA MET A 18 3.53 16.78 28.50
C MET A 18 2.47 17.66 27.87
N THR A 19 1.61 18.25 28.70
CA THR A 19 0.63 19.20 28.18
C THR A 19 1.28 20.54 27.89
N SER A 20 1.09 21.10 26.69
CA SER A 20 1.54 22.44 26.33
C SER A 20 0.80 23.52 27.09
N ALA A 21 1.33 24.75 27.06
CA ALA A 21 0.54 25.93 27.39
C ALA A 21 -0.67 26.01 26.42
N PRO A 22 -1.88 26.32 26.92
CA PRO A 22 -3.03 26.52 26.06
C PRO A 22 -2.82 27.78 25.22
N PHE A 23 -3.23 27.75 23.96
CA PHE A 23 -3.25 28.92 23.11
C PHE A 23 -4.61 29.09 22.46
N SER A 24 -4.95 30.34 22.17
CA SER A 24 -6.11 30.70 21.36
C SER A 24 -5.67 31.04 19.94
N GLY A 25 -6.59 30.84 19.01
CA GLY A 25 -6.42 31.24 17.63
C GLY A 25 -7.72 31.81 17.08
N ALA A 26 -7.58 32.64 16.05
CA ALA A 26 -8.68 33.00 15.16
C ALA A 26 -8.58 32.16 13.90
N SER A 27 -9.70 31.57 13.48
CA SER A 27 -9.86 30.90 12.21
C SER A 27 -10.23 31.90 11.12
N LEU A 28 -10.09 31.47 9.86
CA LEU A 28 -10.48 32.30 8.73
C LEU A 28 -12.01 32.44 8.72
N PRO A 29 -12.56 33.67 8.70
CA PRO A 29 -13.99 33.86 8.51
C PRO A 29 -14.39 33.37 7.10
N PRO A 30 -15.66 32.98 6.89
CA PRO A 30 -16.16 32.65 5.57
C PRO A 30 -15.89 33.80 4.60
N PRO A 31 -15.34 33.53 3.41
CA PRO A 31 -15.01 34.57 2.45
C PRO A 31 -16.27 35.31 2.02
N SER A 32 -16.17 36.63 1.93
CA SER A 32 -17.25 37.47 1.42
C SER A 32 -17.48 37.23 -0.09
N LYS A 33 -18.66 37.57 -0.62
CA LYS A 33 -18.97 37.39 -2.05
C LYS A 33 -17.99 38.15 -2.96
N GLU A 34 -17.39 39.22 -2.46
CA GLU A 34 -16.44 40.08 -3.19
C GLU A 34 -15.06 39.43 -3.34
N GLU A 35 -14.70 38.51 -2.44
CA GLU A 35 -13.42 37.79 -2.47
C GLU A 35 -13.41 36.62 -3.48
N TYR A 36 -14.57 36.25 -4.05
CA TYR A 36 -14.62 35.16 -5.02
C TYR A 36 -14.07 35.61 -6.37
N THR A 37 -12.97 34.98 -6.76
CA THR A 37 -12.26 35.26 -8.03
C THR A 37 -12.97 34.72 -9.28
N ASN A 38 -14.16 34.13 -9.15
CA ASN A 38 -14.95 33.49 -10.22
C ASN A 38 -14.20 32.42 -11.04
N ASN A 39 -13.06 31.91 -10.56
CA ASN A 39 -12.22 30.96 -11.28
C ASN A 39 -12.61 29.48 -11.08
N LYS A 40 -13.84 29.21 -10.63
CA LYS A 40 -14.30 27.86 -10.25
C LYS A 40 -14.03 26.82 -11.34
N ASP A 41 -14.44 27.11 -12.58
CA ASP A 41 -14.32 26.15 -13.69
C ASP A 41 -12.85 25.91 -14.08
N LYS A 42 -12.03 26.97 -14.07
CA LYS A 42 -10.59 26.86 -14.30
C LYS A 42 -9.89 25.97 -13.27
N VAL A 43 -10.27 26.11 -12.00
CA VAL A 43 -9.72 25.29 -10.90
C VAL A 43 -10.15 23.83 -11.05
N ILE A 44 -11.41 23.58 -11.41
CA ILE A 44 -11.93 22.23 -11.66
C ILE A 44 -11.14 21.57 -12.80
N ASP A 45 -10.95 22.28 -13.91
CA ASP A 45 -10.23 21.74 -15.07
C ASP A 45 -8.75 21.52 -14.78
N ALA A 46 -8.09 22.45 -14.07
CA ALA A 46 -6.70 22.29 -13.64
C ALA A 46 -6.53 21.09 -12.70
N SER A 47 -7.43 20.93 -11.74
CA SER A 47 -7.42 19.82 -10.79
C SER A 47 -7.65 18.48 -11.49
N ARG A 48 -8.66 18.38 -12.36
CA ARG A 48 -8.94 17.15 -13.14
C ARG A 48 -7.78 16.77 -14.06
N ARG A 49 -7.11 17.75 -14.67
CA ARG A 49 -5.94 17.47 -15.52
C ARG A 49 -4.75 16.94 -14.72
N LYS A 50 -4.54 17.44 -13.50
CA LYS A 50 -3.38 17.08 -12.68
C LYS A 50 -3.60 15.83 -11.83
N TYR A 51 -4.80 15.67 -11.29
CA TYR A 51 -5.13 14.64 -10.30
C TYR A 51 -6.23 13.69 -10.77
N GLY A 52 -6.94 14.01 -11.85
CA GLY A 52 -7.95 13.11 -12.41
C GLY A 52 -7.30 11.94 -13.13
N THR A 53 -7.97 10.79 -13.07
CA THR A 53 -7.61 9.59 -13.83
C THR A 53 -8.61 9.40 -14.97
N ASN A 54 -8.17 8.84 -16.10
CA ASN A 54 -9.06 8.55 -17.22
C ASN A 54 -10.14 7.55 -16.79
N TYR A 55 -11.38 7.83 -17.17
CA TYR A 55 -12.53 7.00 -16.84
C TYR A 55 -12.34 5.54 -17.26
N LEU A 56 -11.79 5.28 -18.45
CA LEU A 56 -11.57 3.93 -18.98
C LEU A 56 -10.59 3.14 -18.13
N GLU A 57 -9.56 3.78 -17.60
CA GLU A 57 -8.59 3.11 -16.71
C GLU A 57 -9.22 2.74 -15.38
N VAL A 58 -10.08 3.61 -14.85
CA VAL A 58 -10.81 3.36 -13.60
C VAL A 58 -11.82 2.22 -13.81
N GLU A 59 -12.58 2.24 -14.90
CA GLU A 59 -13.50 1.15 -15.26
C GLU A 59 -12.78 -0.19 -15.43
N ALA A 60 -11.64 -0.21 -16.12
CA ALA A 60 -10.86 -1.44 -16.29
C ALA A 60 -10.37 -2.00 -14.94
N LYS A 61 -9.91 -1.13 -14.03
CA LYS A 61 -9.51 -1.52 -12.67
C LYS A 61 -10.69 -2.06 -11.86
N ILE A 62 -11.83 -1.39 -11.93
CA ILE A 62 -13.06 -1.83 -11.26
C ILE A 62 -13.51 -3.18 -11.81
N LYS A 63 -13.52 -3.34 -13.13
CA LYS A 63 -13.87 -4.59 -13.80
C LYS A 63 -12.95 -5.73 -13.37
N ALA A 64 -11.63 -5.52 -13.41
CA ALA A 64 -10.67 -6.52 -12.95
C ALA A 64 -10.81 -6.87 -11.45
N TRP A 65 -11.25 -5.92 -10.62
CA TRP A 65 -11.52 -6.17 -9.21
C TRP A 65 -12.79 -6.99 -8.99
N ILE A 66 -13.86 -6.66 -9.70
CA ILE A 66 -15.15 -7.37 -9.62
C ILE A 66 -15.05 -8.76 -10.24
N GLU A 67 -14.37 -8.88 -11.38
CA GLU A 67 -14.27 -10.12 -12.13
C GLU A 67 -13.29 -11.12 -11.53
N ARG A 68 -12.45 -10.74 -10.55
CA ARG A 68 -11.59 -11.67 -9.83
C ARG A 68 -12.47 -12.63 -9.02
N PRO A 69 -12.72 -13.87 -9.50
CA PRO A 69 -13.39 -14.85 -8.68
C PRO A 69 -12.33 -15.30 -7.67
N PHE A 70 -12.64 -15.26 -6.38
CA PHE A 70 -11.82 -16.01 -5.43
C PHE A 70 -12.07 -17.49 -5.71
N ASP A 71 -11.26 -18.08 -6.58
CA ASP A 71 -11.30 -19.50 -6.86
C ASP A 71 -10.38 -20.21 -5.86
N LEU A 72 -10.99 -20.87 -4.88
CA LEU A 72 -10.29 -21.65 -3.85
C LEU A 72 -9.33 -22.67 -4.49
N GLY A 73 -9.66 -23.19 -5.68
CA GLY A 73 -8.80 -24.10 -6.43
C GLY A 73 -7.53 -23.42 -6.98
N MET A 74 -7.60 -22.15 -7.37
CA MET A 74 -6.42 -21.39 -7.81
C MET A 74 -5.49 -21.09 -6.63
N ALA A 75 -6.04 -20.70 -5.47
CA ALA A 75 -5.24 -20.46 -4.26
C ALA A 75 -4.54 -21.72 -3.76
N ILE A 76 -5.24 -22.87 -3.75
CA ILE A 76 -4.65 -24.16 -3.38
C ILE A 76 -3.59 -24.59 -4.40
N ALA A 77 -3.83 -24.40 -5.71
CA ALA A 77 -2.86 -24.73 -6.75
C ALA A 77 -1.63 -23.82 -6.74
N GLU A 78 -1.74 -22.59 -6.23
CA GLU A 78 -0.62 -21.66 -6.05
C GLU A 78 0.23 -22.06 -4.85
N GLU A 79 -0.37 -22.39 -3.70
CA GLU A 79 0.33 -22.92 -2.52
C GLU A 79 1.09 -24.22 -2.81
N HIS A 80 0.49 -25.16 -3.55
CA HIS A 80 1.17 -26.42 -3.92
C HIS A 80 2.35 -26.18 -4.87
N ARG A 81 2.28 -25.14 -5.72
CA ARG A 81 3.35 -24.78 -6.65
C ARG A 81 4.52 -24.13 -5.92
N GLU A 82 4.23 -23.28 -4.95
CA GLU A 82 5.24 -22.67 -4.07
C GLU A 82 5.93 -23.71 -3.18
N LYS A 83 5.17 -24.66 -2.60
CA LYS A 83 5.74 -25.79 -1.83
C LYS A 83 6.62 -26.67 -2.69
N LYS A 84 6.20 -27.01 -3.92
CA LYS A 84 6.99 -27.83 -4.85
C LYS A 84 8.25 -27.10 -5.36
N ALA A 85 8.18 -25.78 -5.51
CA ALA A 85 9.34 -24.96 -5.87
C ALA A 85 10.37 -24.86 -4.74
N MET A 86 9.92 -24.81 -3.47
CA MET A 86 10.78 -24.88 -2.29
C MET A 86 11.42 -26.27 -2.10
N GLU A 87 10.67 -27.35 -2.39
CA GLU A 87 11.14 -28.74 -2.25
C GLU A 87 12.21 -29.12 -3.29
N THR A 88 12.17 -28.49 -4.47
CA THR A 88 13.19 -28.69 -5.54
C THR A 88 14.54 -28.03 -5.21
N GLN A 89 14.61 -27.18 -4.17
CA GLN A 89 15.83 -26.47 -3.77
C GLN A 89 16.53 -27.08 -2.53
N GLN A 90 16.12 -28.25 -2.05
CA GLN A 90 16.94 -29.03 -1.10
C GLN A 90 18.01 -29.82 -1.87
N PRO A 91 19.31 -29.47 -1.76
CA PRO A 91 20.36 -30.18 -2.49
C PRO A 91 20.58 -31.58 -1.90
N ALA A 92 20.77 -32.53 -2.81
CA ALA A 92 21.10 -33.90 -2.53
C ALA A 92 22.51 -33.99 -1.91
N GLU A 93 22.59 -34.20 -0.60
CA GLU A 93 23.76 -34.82 0.01
C GLU A 93 23.32 -35.93 0.97
N GLU A 94 23.81 -37.13 0.67
CA GLU A 94 24.22 -38.22 1.57
C GLU A 94 23.85 -39.59 0.97
N GLY A 95 24.85 -40.28 0.39
CA GLY A 95 24.66 -41.57 -0.27
C GLY A 95 25.97 -42.24 -0.69
N GLU A 96 26.81 -42.58 0.28
CA GLU A 96 27.74 -43.75 0.31
C GLU A 96 28.64 -44.05 -0.91
N ILE A 97 29.94 -43.74 -0.78
CA ILE A 97 30.98 -44.27 -1.67
C ILE A 97 31.15 -45.76 -1.40
N ARG A 98 30.55 -46.61 -2.25
CA ARG A 98 30.86 -48.05 -2.28
C ARG A 98 32.20 -48.28 -2.97
N LEU A 99 33.27 -48.42 -2.17
CA LEU A 99 34.54 -49.01 -2.63
C LEU A 99 34.29 -50.42 -3.18
N ASN A 100 34.58 -50.65 -4.46
CA ASN A 100 34.50 -51.99 -5.06
C ASN A 100 35.88 -52.68 -5.05
N PRO A 101 36.07 -53.76 -4.27
CA PRO A 101 37.35 -54.47 -4.19
C PRO A 101 37.41 -55.55 -5.26
N LYS A 102 37.64 -55.20 -6.54
CA LYS A 102 38.08 -56.16 -7.56
C LYS A 102 38.48 -55.45 -8.86
N ARG A 103 39.76 -55.08 -8.94
CA ARG A 103 40.55 -55.18 -10.18
C ARG A 103 42.02 -55.31 -9.79
N LEU A 104 42.40 -56.53 -9.44
CA LEU A 104 43.79 -56.99 -9.56
C LEU A 104 43.85 -57.72 -10.90
N ASP A 105 44.50 -57.11 -11.89
CA ASP A 105 45.05 -57.85 -13.03
C ASP A 105 46.41 -57.24 -13.40
N THR A 106 47.44 -57.79 -12.74
CA THR A 106 48.65 -58.40 -13.30
C THR A 106 49.05 -58.12 -14.77
N ARG A 107 50.29 -57.60 -14.91
CA ARG A 107 51.26 -57.67 -16.04
C ARG A 107 50.94 -56.92 -17.35
N VAL A 108 51.81 -55.96 -17.71
CA VAL A 108 53.04 -56.17 -18.51
C VAL A 108 54.15 -55.31 -17.92
#